data_AF-A0A5B9Y7Z5-F1
#
_entry.id   AF-A0A5B9Y7Z5-F1
#
_cell.length_a   1.000
_cell.length_b   1.000
_cell.length_c   1.000
_cell.angle_alpha   90.00
_cell.angle_beta   90.00
_cell.angle_gamma   90.00
#
_symmetry.space_group_name_H-M   'P 1'
#
loop_
_entity.id
_entity.type
_entity.pdbx_description
1 polymer ?
#
loop_
_entity_poly.entity_id
_entity_poly.type
_entity_poly.pdbx_seq_one_letter_code
_entity_poly.pdbx_strand_id
1 'polypeptide(L)'
;MSQLNCLNLCEIMHHLYELIPDFQEIISKANEIAGFDKCERIYIGSYFCGQYFLHQSKEMLDELRGFCEKEGVALTLVVPTFSEKDLERGKEKLATIKEWLGKIIDEVVVNDYGMLAYVSDRYHVSLHLGRLFTKDYRDPRYEEYFNQVLSPKIFNKYMLELVKAFKVKGVEFDPTHVGINFREAPEELIVGIHGPYCYMTTGHICEYASLNKEIDKKFRPNNPCTHECSSHIISYDLEDDREWLRIGKTIYFENRECSIYELEHMRMIYFPIDLEVGK
;
A
#
# COMPACT_ATOMS: atom_id res chain seq x y z
N MET A 1 16.18 -10.77 14.07
CA MET A 1 15.45 -10.31 12.88
C MET A 1 16.00 -8.94 12.50
N SER A 2 16.58 -8.79 11.31
CA SER A 2 16.95 -7.45 10.83
C SER A 2 15.76 -6.84 10.06
N GLN A 3 15.61 -5.52 10.16
CA GLN A 3 14.50 -4.79 9.59
C GLN A 3 15.03 -3.69 8.67
N LEU A 4 14.45 -3.58 7.48
CA LEU A 4 14.60 -2.42 6.61
C LEU A 4 13.40 -1.50 6.79
N ASN A 5 13.66 -0.24 7.13
CA ASN A 5 12.64 0.73 7.50
C ASN A 5 12.04 1.39 6.25
N CYS A 6 10.74 1.22 6.03
CA CYS A 6 10.04 1.76 4.89
C CYS A 6 8.86 2.64 5.30
N LEU A 7 8.60 3.70 4.54
CA LEU A 7 7.39 4.51 4.68
C LEU A 7 6.44 4.25 3.50
N ASN A 8 5.17 4.02 3.79
CA ASN A 8 4.11 3.90 2.82
C ASN A 8 3.33 5.20 2.72
N LEU A 9 3.50 5.94 1.62
CA LEU A 9 2.77 7.18 1.36
C LEU A 9 1.63 6.97 0.35
N CYS A 10 1.36 5.71 -0.04
CA CYS A 10 0.26 5.40 -0.94
C CYS A 10 -1.06 5.90 -0.36
N GLU A 11 -1.88 6.51 -1.20
CA GLU A 11 -3.23 6.98 -0.88
C GLU A 11 -3.33 8.14 0.12
N ILE A 12 -2.24 8.54 0.80
CA ILE A 12 -2.27 9.59 1.84
C ILE A 12 -1.44 10.83 1.52
N MET A 13 -0.56 10.78 0.52
CA MET A 13 0.40 11.85 0.25
C MET A 13 -0.26 13.25 0.11
N HIS A 14 -1.40 13.34 -0.58
CA HIS A 14 -2.16 14.59 -0.69
C HIS A 14 -2.60 15.16 0.67
N HIS A 15 -3.08 14.31 1.57
CA HIS A 15 -3.49 14.75 2.93
C HIS A 15 -2.28 15.26 3.71
N LEU A 16 -1.18 14.51 3.66
CA LEU A 16 0.04 14.88 4.39
C LEU A 16 0.55 16.27 3.97
N TYR A 17 0.47 16.60 2.68
CA TYR A 17 0.83 17.92 2.17
C TYR A 17 -0.15 19.04 2.56
N GLU A 18 -1.44 18.73 2.72
CA GLU A 18 -2.42 19.70 3.24
C GLU A 18 -2.11 20.06 4.70
N LEU A 19 -1.62 19.10 5.50
CA LEU A 19 -1.24 19.31 6.90
C LEU A 19 0.16 19.88 7.09
N ILE A 20 1.13 19.36 6.35
CA ILE A 20 2.55 19.65 6.48
C ILE A 20 3.09 19.96 5.08
N PRO A 21 3.18 21.24 4.68
CA PRO A 21 3.55 21.61 3.31
C PRO A 21 5.00 21.28 2.91
N ASP A 22 5.86 20.93 3.87
CA ASP A 22 7.26 20.57 3.64
C ASP A 22 7.45 19.05 3.66
N PHE A 23 7.90 18.49 2.53
CA PHE A 23 8.07 17.04 2.42
C PHE A 23 9.13 16.47 3.37
N GLN A 24 10.19 17.23 3.65
CA GLN A 24 11.23 16.78 4.57
C GLN A 24 10.69 16.69 6.01
N GLU A 25 9.84 17.62 6.43
CA GLU A 25 9.13 17.59 7.70
C GLU A 25 8.15 16.40 7.79
N ILE A 26 7.40 16.09 6.72
CA ILE A 26 6.55 14.89 6.64
C ILE A 26 7.38 13.64 6.96
N ILE A 27 8.51 13.45 6.26
CA ILE A 27 9.35 12.26 6.44
C ILE A 27 9.98 12.22 7.84
N SER A 28 10.41 13.37 8.37
CA SER A 28 10.99 13.45 9.71
C SER A 28 9.98 13.01 10.78
N LYS A 29 8.75 13.54 10.74
CA LYS A 29 7.71 13.17 11.71
C LYS A 29 7.23 11.73 11.52
N ALA A 30 7.12 11.27 10.28
CA ALA A 30 6.78 9.88 10.00
C ALA A 30 7.81 8.91 10.58
N ASN A 31 9.11 9.21 10.46
CA ASN A 31 10.18 8.42 11.08
C ASN A 31 10.09 8.45 12.61
N GLU A 32 9.85 9.62 13.22
CA GLU A 32 9.72 9.76 14.66
C GLU A 32 8.60 8.88 15.22
N ILE A 33 7.40 8.94 14.64
CA ILE A 33 6.24 8.14 15.09
C ILE A 33 6.48 6.65 14.83
N ALA A 34 7.12 6.30 13.71
CA ALA A 34 7.48 4.91 13.41
C ALA A 34 8.60 4.36 14.31
N GLY A 35 9.30 5.20 15.06
CA GLY A 35 10.50 4.82 15.81
C GLY A 35 11.68 4.47 14.91
N PHE A 36 11.76 5.07 13.72
CA PHE A 36 12.84 4.87 12.76
C PHE A 36 13.92 5.94 12.93
N ASP A 37 15.17 5.51 13.07
CA ASP A 37 16.31 6.45 12.97
C ASP A 37 16.37 7.09 11.57
N LYS A 38 16.09 6.29 10.55
CA LYS A 38 16.03 6.69 9.15
C LYS A 38 15.15 5.74 8.35
N CYS A 39 14.34 6.30 7.44
CA CYS A 39 13.67 5.56 6.37
C CYS A 39 14.65 5.27 5.23
N GLU A 40 14.66 4.02 4.77
CA GLU A 40 15.52 3.54 3.68
C GLU A 40 14.76 3.41 2.35
N ARG A 41 13.42 3.34 2.40
CA ARG A 41 12.58 3.17 1.22
C ARG A 41 11.19 3.80 1.36
N ILE A 42 10.73 4.50 0.34
CA ILE A 42 9.38 5.08 0.28
C ILE A 42 8.53 4.35 -0.77
N TYR A 43 7.27 4.06 -0.42
CA TYR A 43 6.27 3.50 -1.32
C TYR A 43 5.29 4.59 -1.73
N ILE A 44 5.06 4.71 -3.04
CA ILE A 44 4.11 5.67 -3.62
C ILE A 44 3.18 5.01 -4.63
N GLY A 45 2.10 5.69 -4.99
CA GLY A 45 1.09 5.18 -5.91
C GLY A 45 -0.15 4.75 -5.15
N SER A 46 -0.67 3.56 -5.46
CA SER A 46 -1.85 3.05 -4.78
C SER A 46 -1.89 1.53 -4.76
N TYR A 47 -2.29 0.97 -3.63
CA TYR A 47 -2.61 -0.44 -3.52
C TYR A 47 -3.99 -0.75 -4.11
N PHE A 48 -4.94 0.18 -3.99
CA PHE A 48 -6.36 -0.13 -4.14
C PHE A 48 -7.07 0.63 -5.26
N CYS A 49 -6.67 1.86 -5.57
CA CYS A 49 -7.46 2.79 -6.37
C CYS A 49 -6.73 3.28 -7.65
N GLY A 50 -7.17 2.80 -8.81
CA GLY A 50 -6.69 3.28 -10.10
C GLY A 50 -6.89 4.79 -10.31
N GLN A 51 -7.99 5.38 -9.81
CA GLN A 51 -8.19 6.83 -9.93
C GLN A 51 -7.16 7.62 -9.12
N TYR A 52 -6.84 7.21 -7.88
CA TYR A 52 -5.78 7.82 -7.08
C TYR A 52 -4.45 7.82 -7.82
N PHE A 53 -4.06 6.66 -8.36
CA PHE A 53 -2.84 6.52 -9.16
C PHE A 53 -2.81 7.45 -10.38
N LEU A 54 -3.94 7.59 -11.09
CA LEU A 54 -4.05 8.48 -12.25
C LEU A 54 -3.86 9.97 -11.92
N HIS A 55 -4.17 10.39 -10.69
CA HIS A 55 -4.12 11.79 -10.27
C HIS A 55 -2.82 12.20 -9.58
N GLN A 56 -1.84 11.30 -9.47
CA GLN A 56 -0.49 11.64 -9.04
C GLN A 56 0.08 12.76 -9.92
N SER A 57 0.47 13.89 -9.34
CA SER A 57 0.97 15.05 -10.09
C SER A 57 2.48 14.97 -10.33
N LYS A 58 2.97 15.69 -11.34
CA LYS A 58 4.40 15.72 -11.63
C LYS A 58 5.16 16.47 -10.54
N GLU A 59 4.58 17.57 -10.07
CA GLU A 59 5.17 18.47 -9.08
C GLU A 59 5.50 17.73 -7.78
N MET A 60 4.53 16.96 -7.28
CA MET A 60 4.67 16.14 -6.07
C MET A 60 5.74 15.04 -6.25
N LEU A 61 5.76 14.39 -7.42
CA LEU A 61 6.73 13.35 -7.72
C LEU A 61 8.15 13.89 -7.95
N ASP A 62 8.29 15.10 -8.49
CA ASP A 62 9.58 15.78 -8.65
C ASP A 62 10.19 16.16 -7.28
N GLU A 63 9.37 16.60 -6.31
CA GLU A 63 9.82 16.88 -4.93
C GLU A 63 10.28 15.61 -4.22
N LEU A 64 9.46 14.55 -4.28
CA LEU A 64 9.81 13.22 -3.77
C LEU A 64 11.13 12.71 -4.37
N ARG A 65 11.32 12.84 -5.68
CA ARG A 65 12.57 12.46 -6.36
C ARG A 65 13.74 13.23 -5.78
N GLY A 66 13.62 14.55 -5.66
CA GLY A 66 14.68 15.41 -5.12
C GLY A 66 15.07 15.02 -3.69
N PHE A 67 14.08 14.71 -2.85
CA PHE A 67 14.34 14.17 -1.50
C PHE A 67 15.07 12.83 -1.55
N CYS A 68 14.58 11.88 -2.33
CA CYS A 68 15.14 10.53 -2.39
C CYS A 68 16.58 10.53 -2.92
N GLU A 69 16.89 11.33 -3.95
CA GLU A 69 18.25 11.47 -4.48
C GLU A 69 19.21 12.11 -3.48
N LYS A 70 18.75 13.14 -2.76
CA LYS A 70 19.54 13.84 -1.74
C LYS A 70 19.86 12.94 -0.53
N GLU A 71 18.85 12.21 -0.05
CA GLU A 71 18.95 11.43 1.19
C GLU A 71 19.37 9.97 0.95
N GLY A 72 19.46 9.54 -0.32
CA GLY A 72 19.80 8.17 -0.71
C GLY A 72 18.71 7.17 -0.33
N VAL A 73 17.44 7.58 -0.42
CA VAL A 73 16.26 6.76 -0.08
C VAL A 73 15.77 6.08 -1.35
N ALA A 74 15.53 4.76 -1.30
CA ALA A 74 15.04 4.02 -2.45
C ALA A 74 13.53 4.20 -2.66
N LEU A 75 13.05 3.97 -3.89
CA LEU A 75 11.65 4.21 -4.22
C LEU A 75 10.96 2.98 -4.81
N THR A 76 9.79 2.65 -4.24
CA THR A 76 8.89 1.63 -4.74
C THR A 76 7.64 2.27 -5.33
N LEU A 77 7.31 1.93 -6.58
CA LEU A 77 6.05 2.31 -7.20
C LEU A 77 5.01 1.20 -7.04
N VAL A 78 3.90 1.51 -6.39
CA VAL A 78 2.77 0.61 -6.18
C VAL A 78 1.70 0.86 -7.23
N VAL A 79 1.42 -0.18 -8.02
CA VAL A 79 0.45 -0.16 -9.11
C VAL A 79 -0.84 -0.87 -8.64
N PRO A 80 -1.99 -0.18 -8.66
CA PRO A 80 -3.27 -0.76 -8.24
C PRO A 80 -3.85 -1.64 -9.34
N THR A 81 -4.92 -2.35 -9.01
CA THR A 81 -5.79 -2.94 -10.04
C THR A 81 -6.59 -1.84 -10.74
N PHE A 82 -6.46 -1.76 -12.06
CA PHE A 82 -7.26 -0.86 -12.90
C PHE A 82 -8.58 -1.51 -13.31
N SER A 83 -9.63 -0.69 -13.40
CA SER A 83 -10.85 -1.10 -14.10
C SER A 83 -10.62 -1.07 -15.60
N GLU A 84 -11.39 -1.84 -16.37
CA GLU A 84 -11.26 -1.90 -17.84
C GLU A 84 -11.25 -0.50 -18.47
N LYS A 85 -12.15 0.39 -18.02
CA LYS A 85 -12.23 1.78 -18.53
C LYS A 85 -10.98 2.63 -18.28
N ASP A 86 -10.18 2.27 -17.28
CA ASP A 86 -9.01 3.03 -16.85
C ASP A 86 -7.70 2.31 -17.21
N LEU A 87 -7.75 1.09 -17.75
CA LEU A 87 -6.59 0.24 -17.94
C LEU A 87 -5.54 0.90 -18.85
N GLU A 88 -5.94 1.37 -20.04
CA GLU A 88 -5.00 2.02 -20.97
C GLU A 88 -4.43 3.31 -20.39
N ARG A 89 -5.28 4.13 -19.76
CA ARG A 89 -4.83 5.35 -19.04
C ARG A 89 -3.85 5.01 -17.91
N GLY A 90 -4.07 3.89 -17.22
CA GLY A 90 -3.20 3.40 -16.15
C GLY A 90 -1.82 2.99 -16.69
N LYS A 91 -1.79 2.29 -17.82
CA LYS A 91 -0.54 1.92 -18.52
C LYS A 91 0.22 3.15 -19.02
N GLU A 92 -0.49 4.11 -19.63
CA GLU A 92 0.08 5.39 -20.05
C GLU A 92 0.66 6.15 -18.85
N LYS A 93 -0.11 6.25 -17.76
CA LYS A 93 0.34 6.91 -16.53
C LYS A 93 1.57 6.25 -15.92
N LEU A 94 1.64 4.91 -15.92
CA LEU A 94 2.81 4.18 -15.45
C LEU A 94 4.05 4.53 -16.29
N ALA A 95 3.92 4.60 -17.62
CA ALA A 95 5.00 5.04 -18.49
C ALA A 95 5.43 6.49 -18.18
N THR A 96 4.46 7.38 -17.99
CA THR A 96 4.70 8.78 -17.62
C THR A 96 5.41 8.92 -16.26
N ILE A 97 4.96 8.19 -15.23
CA ILE A 97 5.59 8.22 -13.89
C ILE A 97 7.04 7.71 -13.98
N LYS A 98 7.29 6.68 -14.78
CA LYS A 98 8.65 6.19 -15.04
C LYS A 98 9.52 7.23 -15.73
N GLU A 99 8.99 8.02 -16.65
CA GLU A 99 9.73 9.13 -17.26
C GLU A 99 10.05 10.22 -16.24
N TRP A 100 9.13 10.54 -15.35
CA TRP A 100 9.31 11.57 -14.32
C TRP A 100 10.31 11.14 -13.25
N LEU A 101 10.19 9.93 -12.71
CA LEU A 101 11.05 9.45 -11.63
C LEU A 101 12.34 8.79 -12.14
N GLY A 102 12.38 8.40 -13.42
CA GLY A 102 13.57 7.85 -14.06
C GLY A 102 14.01 6.54 -13.41
N LYS A 103 15.31 6.44 -13.10
CA LYS A 103 15.96 5.24 -12.56
C LYS A 103 15.82 5.08 -11.04
N ILE A 104 15.23 6.06 -10.35
CA ILE A 104 15.07 5.99 -8.89
C ILE A 104 14.04 4.93 -8.47
N ILE A 105 13.09 4.62 -9.36
CA ILE A 105 12.19 3.48 -9.20
C ILE A 105 12.98 2.22 -9.53
N ASP A 106 13.51 1.57 -8.49
CA ASP A 106 14.18 0.27 -8.61
C ASP A 106 13.21 -0.91 -8.40
N GLU A 107 12.00 -0.61 -7.92
CA GLU A 107 11.03 -1.61 -7.50
C GLU A 107 9.59 -1.23 -7.89
N VAL A 108 8.83 -2.22 -8.35
CA VAL A 108 7.40 -2.09 -8.62
C VAL A 108 6.63 -3.18 -7.87
N VAL A 109 5.62 -2.75 -7.13
CA VAL A 109 4.65 -3.63 -6.49
C VAL A 109 3.38 -3.61 -7.33
N VAL A 110 2.88 -4.79 -7.71
CA VAL A 110 1.62 -4.94 -8.45
C VAL A 110 0.57 -5.62 -7.58
N ASN A 111 -0.71 -5.38 -7.86
CA ASN A 111 -1.81 -5.91 -7.07
C ASN A 111 -2.77 -6.83 -7.84
N ASP A 112 -2.46 -7.15 -9.10
CA ASP A 112 -3.18 -8.14 -9.91
C ASP A 112 -2.27 -8.83 -10.93
N TYR A 113 -2.72 -9.98 -11.45
CA TYR A 113 -1.97 -10.80 -12.41
C TYR A 113 -1.79 -10.13 -13.78
N GLY A 114 -2.72 -9.26 -14.20
CA GLY A 114 -2.63 -8.54 -15.47
C GLY A 114 -1.49 -7.51 -15.44
N MET A 115 -1.40 -6.75 -14.34
CA MET A 115 -0.28 -5.84 -14.10
C MET A 115 1.02 -6.57 -13.83
N LEU A 116 0.99 -7.73 -13.16
CA LEU A 116 2.16 -8.60 -13.02
C LEU A 116 2.76 -8.97 -14.38
N ALA A 117 1.93 -9.48 -15.30
CA ALA A 117 2.37 -9.84 -16.64
C ALA A 117 2.83 -8.61 -17.44
N TYR A 118 2.07 -7.51 -17.40
CA TYR A 118 2.38 -6.29 -18.13
C TYR A 118 3.71 -5.66 -17.68
N VAL A 119 3.92 -5.54 -16.36
CA VAL A 119 5.14 -4.96 -15.79
C VAL A 119 6.34 -5.85 -16.03
N SER A 120 6.22 -7.17 -15.79
CA SER A 120 7.31 -8.11 -16.00
C SER A 120 7.84 -8.15 -17.43
N ASP A 121 6.99 -7.90 -18.42
CA ASP A 121 7.36 -7.93 -19.85
C ASP A 121 8.04 -6.62 -20.31
N ARG A 122 7.70 -5.49 -19.69
CA ARG A 122 8.08 -4.15 -20.20
C ARG A 122 9.06 -3.39 -19.31
N TYR A 123 9.15 -3.75 -18.03
CA TYR A 123 9.88 -2.99 -17.03
C TYR A 123 10.94 -3.90 -16.39
N HIS A 124 12.20 -3.48 -16.50
CA HIS A 124 13.35 -4.17 -15.92
C HIS A 124 13.60 -3.64 -14.50
N VAL A 125 12.68 -3.96 -13.59
CA VAL A 125 12.65 -3.50 -12.18
C VAL A 125 12.45 -4.70 -11.26
N SER A 126 12.80 -4.55 -9.98
CA SER A 126 12.48 -5.57 -8.99
C SER A 126 10.95 -5.67 -8.83
N LEU A 127 10.37 -6.84 -9.07
CA LEU A 127 8.93 -7.03 -9.09
C LEU A 127 8.44 -7.68 -7.80
N HIS A 128 7.42 -7.10 -7.18
CA HIS A 128 6.85 -7.55 -5.92
C HIS A 128 5.35 -7.75 -6.01
N LEU A 129 4.83 -8.71 -5.23
CA LEU A 129 3.40 -8.96 -5.08
C LEU A 129 2.87 -8.14 -3.91
N GLY A 130 1.97 -7.21 -4.22
CA GLY A 130 1.33 -6.36 -3.23
C GLY A 130 0.31 -7.11 -2.38
N ARG A 131 -0.21 -6.39 -1.38
CA ARG A 131 -1.08 -6.94 -0.34
C ARG A 131 -2.34 -7.63 -0.90
N LEU A 132 -2.84 -7.25 -2.08
CA LEU A 132 -4.03 -7.88 -2.68
C LEU A 132 -3.84 -9.33 -3.13
N PHE A 133 -2.61 -9.84 -3.25
CA PHE A 133 -2.37 -11.26 -3.54
C PHE A 133 -2.59 -12.17 -2.32
N THR A 134 -2.57 -11.63 -1.10
CA THR A 134 -2.83 -12.39 0.13
C THR A 134 -4.33 -12.43 0.43
N LYS A 135 -4.87 -13.64 0.57
CA LYS A 135 -6.33 -13.88 0.74
C LYS A 135 -6.66 -14.52 2.08
N ASP A 136 -5.93 -14.13 3.11
CA ASP A 136 -6.13 -14.59 4.48
C ASP A 136 -7.34 -13.90 5.11
N TYR A 137 -7.77 -14.34 6.30
CA TYR A 137 -8.84 -13.66 7.05
C TYR A 137 -8.34 -12.28 7.50
N ARG A 138 -9.19 -11.26 7.36
CA ARG A 138 -8.80 -9.85 7.58
C ARG A 138 -9.74 -9.05 8.46
N ASP A 139 -10.86 -9.64 8.87
CA ASP A 139 -11.87 -8.95 9.65
C ASP A 139 -11.67 -9.28 11.14
N PRO A 140 -11.13 -8.33 11.94
CA PRO A 140 -10.78 -8.56 13.33
C PRO A 140 -12.00 -8.81 14.24
N ARG A 141 -13.21 -8.57 13.75
CA ARG A 141 -14.46 -8.82 14.49
C ARG A 141 -14.76 -10.30 14.65
N TYR A 142 -14.14 -11.16 13.84
CA TYR A 142 -14.20 -12.60 14.00
C TYR A 142 -12.98 -13.08 14.79
N GLU A 143 -13.08 -12.97 16.12
CA GLU A 143 -12.00 -13.29 17.06
C GLU A 143 -11.44 -14.69 16.89
N GLU A 144 -12.29 -15.66 16.51
CA GLU A 144 -11.87 -17.04 16.30
C GLU A 144 -10.84 -17.18 15.18
N TYR A 145 -10.82 -16.29 14.20
CA TYR A 145 -9.80 -16.23 13.15
C TYR A 145 -8.67 -15.29 13.54
N PHE A 146 -8.99 -14.10 14.06
CA PHE A 146 -8.01 -13.08 14.40
C PHE A 146 -7.00 -13.56 15.47
N ASN A 147 -7.47 -14.28 16.49
CA ASN A 147 -6.65 -14.77 17.60
C ASN A 147 -5.81 -16.02 17.28
N GLN A 148 -5.65 -16.37 16.00
CA GLN A 148 -4.81 -17.48 15.55
C GLN A 148 -3.44 -17.00 15.09
N VAL A 149 -2.47 -17.91 15.03
CA VAL A 149 -1.22 -17.66 14.30
C VAL A 149 -1.44 -18.03 12.83
N LEU A 150 -1.37 -17.04 11.94
CA LEU A 150 -1.52 -17.23 10.51
C LEU A 150 -0.34 -17.99 9.93
N SER A 151 -0.62 -19.05 9.17
CA SER A 151 0.30 -19.63 8.19
C SER A 151 -0.09 -19.12 6.80
N PRO A 152 0.68 -18.22 6.17
CA PRO A 152 0.30 -17.59 4.91
C PRO A 152 -0.04 -18.60 3.80
N LYS A 153 -1.26 -18.53 3.26
CA LYS A 153 -1.73 -19.48 2.24
C LYS A 153 -1.13 -19.25 0.86
N ILE A 154 -0.47 -18.11 0.66
CA ILE A 154 0.16 -17.74 -0.60
C ILE A 154 1.38 -18.60 -0.92
N PHE A 155 2.04 -19.23 0.06
CA PHE A 155 3.21 -20.09 -0.19
C PHE A 155 2.85 -21.53 -0.58
N ASN A 156 1.80 -21.69 -1.38
CA ASN A 156 1.48 -22.98 -1.99
C ASN A 156 2.27 -23.19 -3.29
N LYS A 157 2.35 -24.45 -3.74
CA LYS A 157 3.11 -24.85 -4.94
C LYS A 157 2.82 -23.98 -6.16
N TYR A 158 1.55 -23.70 -6.46
CA TYR A 158 1.14 -22.95 -7.64
C TYR A 158 1.65 -21.50 -7.60
N MET A 159 1.51 -20.85 -6.46
CA MET A 159 2.02 -19.49 -6.29
C MET A 159 3.54 -19.42 -6.31
N LEU A 160 4.24 -20.42 -5.77
CA LEU A 160 5.71 -20.50 -5.85
C LEU A 160 6.20 -20.70 -7.30
N GLU A 161 5.48 -21.45 -8.12
CA GLU A 161 5.76 -21.56 -9.56
C GLU A 161 5.60 -20.21 -10.27
N LEU A 162 4.56 -19.43 -9.93
CA LEU A 162 4.36 -18.08 -10.46
C LEU A 162 5.47 -17.12 -10.01
N VAL A 163 5.85 -17.14 -8.73
CA VAL A 163 6.95 -16.33 -8.18
C VAL A 163 8.24 -16.59 -8.98
N LYS A 164 8.54 -17.86 -9.28
CA LYS A 164 9.71 -18.24 -10.09
C LYS A 164 9.58 -17.77 -11.55
N ALA A 165 8.42 -17.99 -12.17
CA ALA A 165 8.18 -17.63 -13.58
C ALA A 165 8.32 -16.12 -13.84
N PHE A 166 7.76 -15.30 -12.95
CA PHE A 166 7.84 -13.84 -13.03
C PHE A 166 9.07 -13.25 -12.33
N LYS A 167 9.94 -14.10 -11.76
CA LYS A 167 11.13 -13.69 -10.99
C LYS A 167 10.81 -12.68 -9.89
N VAL A 168 9.65 -12.85 -9.25
CA VAL A 168 9.20 -12.02 -8.13
C VAL A 168 10.23 -12.06 -7.01
N LYS A 169 10.50 -10.89 -6.42
CA LYS A 169 11.51 -10.69 -5.39
C LYS A 169 10.95 -10.46 -4.00
N GLY A 170 9.68 -10.12 -3.89
CA GLY A 170 9.03 -10.03 -2.60
C GLY A 170 7.52 -10.04 -2.64
N VAL A 171 6.96 -10.11 -1.45
CA VAL A 171 5.54 -10.23 -1.17
C VAL A 171 5.21 -9.42 0.07
N GLU A 172 4.02 -8.81 0.06
CA GLU A 172 3.59 -7.95 1.16
C GLU A 172 2.41 -8.54 1.93
N PHE A 173 2.44 -8.34 3.24
CA PHE A 173 1.46 -8.84 4.19
C PHE A 173 0.94 -7.74 5.10
N ASP A 174 -0.28 -7.96 5.56
CA ASP A 174 -0.88 -7.26 6.68
C ASP A 174 -0.85 -8.15 7.92
N PRO A 175 -0.56 -7.61 9.10
CA PRO A 175 -0.74 -8.29 10.38
C PRO A 175 -2.23 -8.38 10.74
N THR A 176 -3.00 -9.23 10.04
CA THR A 176 -4.44 -9.40 10.31
C THR A 176 -4.78 -10.43 11.38
N HIS A 177 -3.79 -10.86 12.13
CA HIS A 177 -3.87 -11.90 13.16
C HIS A 177 -2.94 -11.53 14.32
N VAL A 178 -3.06 -12.20 15.46
CA VAL A 178 -2.13 -12.03 16.61
C VAL A 178 -0.69 -12.46 16.30
N GLY A 179 -0.48 -13.24 15.24
CA GLY A 179 0.85 -13.52 14.72
C GLY A 179 0.85 -14.13 13.33
N ILE A 180 2.00 -14.08 12.66
CA ILE A 180 2.23 -14.70 11.35
C ILE A 180 3.50 -15.56 11.41
N ASN A 181 3.38 -16.81 10.96
CA ASN A 181 4.49 -17.74 10.86
C ASN A 181 4.94 -17.92 9.40
N PHE A 182 6.17 -17.49 9.09
CA PHE A 182 6.74 -17.49 7.75
C PHE A 182 7.58 -18.73 7.42
N ARG A 183 7.43 -19.83 8.16
CA ARG A 183 8.20 -21.08 7.92
C ARG A 183 8.15 -21.58 6.46
N GLU A 184 7.02 -21.41 5.79
CA GLU A 184 6.83 -21.84 4.40
C GLU A 184 7.28 -20.79 3.36
N ALA A 185 7.71 -19.60 3.80
CA ALA A 185 8.20 -18.57 2.91
C ALA A 185 9.58 -18.96 2.34
N PRO A 186 9.81 -18.80 1.02
CA PRO A 186 11.15 -18.99 0.47
C PRO A 186 12.15 -18.00 1.08
N GLU A 187 13.32 -18.49 1.48
CA GLU A 187 14.37 -17.67 2.11
C GLU A 187 14.82 -16.49 1.23
N GLU A 188 14.81 -16.65 -0.09
CA GLU A 188 15.20 -15.61 -1.04
C GLU A 188 14.13 -14.52 -1.26
N LEU A 189 12.92 -14.72 -0.75
CA LEU A 189 11.80 -13.82 -0.97
C LEU A 189 11.75 -12.75 0.11
N ILE A 190 11.76 -11.48 -0.31
CA ILE A 190 11.62 -10.36 0.61
C ILE A 190 10.18 -10.31 1.13
N VAL A 191 10.03 -10.35 2.45
CA VAL A 191 8.72 -10.20 3.11
C VAL A 191 8.57 -8.76 3.61
N GLY A 192 7.55 -8.07 3.11
CA GLY A 192 7.13 -6.76 3.60
C GLY A 192 5.93 -6.87 4.53
N ILE A 193 6.04 -6.33 5.74
CA ILE A 193 4.96 -6.28 6.73
C ILE A 193 4.47 -4.85 6.82
N HIS A 194 3.20 -4.61 6.52
CA HIS A 194 2.60 -3.30 6.69
C HIS A 194 2.12 -3.07 8.12
N GLY A 195 2.29 -1.86 8.64
CA GLY A 195 1.77 -1.49 9.96
C GLY A 195 1.65 0.03 10.11
N PRO A 196 1.00 0.54 11.15
CA PRO A 196 0.22 -0.21 12.14
C PRO A 196 -1.21 -0.51 11.66
N TYR A 197 -1.61 -0.02 10.48
CA TYR A 197 -2.96 -0.21 9.96
C TYR A 197 -3.02 -1.31 8.88
N CYS A 198 -3.96 -2.21 9.10
CA CYS A 198 -4.28 -3.31 8.20
C CYS A 198 -5.50 -2.95 7.36
N TYR A 199 -5.49 -3.23 6.07
CA TYR A 199 -6.72 -3.10 5.30
C TYR A 199 -7.63 -4.30 5.61
N MET A 200 -8.88 -4.03 5.99
CA MET A 200 -9.92 -5.04 6.15
C MET A 200 -10.54 -5.37 4.80
N THR A 201 -10.98 -4.34 4.07
CA THR A 201 -11.72 -4.52 2.81
C THR A 201 -11.56 -3.32 1.89
N THR A 202 -11.68 -3.57 0.59
CA THR A 202 -11.71 -2.53 -0.43
C THR A 202 -12.78 -2.86 -1.47
N GLY A 203 -13.59 -1.89 -1.85
CA GLY A 203 -14.71 -2.06 -2.79
C GLY A 203 -14.41 -1.60 -4.21
N HIS A 204 -15.31 -1.92 -5.14
CA HIS A 204 -15.37 -1.25 -6.44
C HIS A 204 -16.13 0.08 -6.39
N ILE A 205 -17.09 0.19 -5.47
CA ILE A 205 -17.91 1.39 -5.28
C ILE A 205 -17.22 2.26 -4.23
N CYS A 206 -16.95 3.52 -4.59
CA CYS A 206 -16.34 4.50 -3.72
C CYS A 206 -17.40 5.42 -3.12
N GLU A 207 -17.43 5.52 -1.78
CA GLU A 207 -18.32 6.42 -1.05
C GLU A 207 -17.97 7.89 -1.34
N TYR A 208 -16.68 8.25 -1.28
CA TYR A 208 -16.20 9.61 -1.57
C TYR A 208 -16.64 10.13 -2.94
N ALA A 209 -16.42 9.33 -3.99
CA ALA A 209 -16.85 9.68 -5.34
C ALA A 209 -18.39 9.80 -5.49
N SER A 210 -19.17 9.44 -4.47
CA SER A 210 -20.62 9.55 -4.44
C SER A 210 -21.14 10.67 -3.54
N LEU A 211 -20.29 11.37 -2.77
CA LEU A 211 -20.72 12.35 -1.76
C LEU A 211 -21.57 13.47 -2.37
N ASN A 212 -21.07 14.07 -3.46
CA ASN A 212 -21.66 15.23 -4.13
C ASN A 212 -22.77 14.87 -5.14
N LYS A 213 -23.28 13.64 -5.12
CA LYS A 213 -24.29 13.16 -6.08
C LYS A 213 -25.67 13.10 -5.47
N GLU A 214 -26.69 13.29 -6.31
CA GLU A 214 -28.09 13.02 -5.96
C GLU A 214 -28.26 11.56 -5.54
N ILE A 215 -29.21 11.30 -4.62
CA ILE A 215 -29.40 9.99 -3.96
C ILE A 215 -29.53 8.85 -4.96
N ASP A 216 -30.27 9.04 -6.05
CA ASP A 216 -30.52 8.06 -7.13
C ASP A 216 -29.27 7.76 -7.99
N LYS A 217 -28.27 8.64 -7.92
CA LYS A 217 -26.99 8.60 -8.65
C LYS A 217 -25.81 8.22 -7.76
N LYS A 218 -26.00 8.05 -6.44
CA LYS A 218 -24.97 7.57 -5.51
C LYS A 218 -24.62 6.10 -5.77
N PHE A 219 -23.41 5.71 -5.37
CA PHE A 219 -22.94 4.33 -5.36
C PHE A 219 -22.94 3.64 -6.74
N ARG A 220 -22.82 4.41 -7.83
CA ARG A 220 -22.68 3.86 -9.18
C ARG A 220 -21.21 3.59 -9.51
N PRO A 221 -20.88 2.41 -10.06
CA PRO A 221 -19.53 2.14 -10.52
C PRO A 221 -19.20 3.07 -11.69
N ASN A 222 -17.90 3.24 -11.95
CA ASN A 222 -17.37 3.93 -13.13
C ASN A 222 -17.68 5.42 -13.30
N ASN A 223 -18.39 6.04 -12.35
CA ASN A 223 -18.56 7.49 -12.38
C ASN A 223 -17.20 8.23 -12.35
N PRO A 224 -17.15 9.48 -12.84
CA PRO A 224 -16.01 10.37 -12.64
C PRO A 224 -15.70 10.50 -11.14
N CYS A 225 -14.40 10.51 -10.84
CA CYS A 225 -13.85 10.71 -9.51
C CYS A 225 -13.27 12.12 -9.45
N THR A 226 -13.66 12.87 -8.43
CA THR A 226 -13.23 14.25 -8.18
C THR A 226 -12.24 14.34 -7.02
N HIS A 227 -11.77 13.19 -6.54
CA HIS A 227 -10.70 13.07 -5.55
C HIS A 227 -11.07 13.64 -4.17
N GLU A 228 -12.35 13.61 -3.79
CA GLU A 228 -12.78 14.06 -2.46
C GLU A 228 -12.09 13.30 -1.32
N CYS A 229 -11.64 12.07 -1.58
CA CYS A 229 -10.85 11.30 -0.64
C CYS A 229 -9.42 11.81 -0.43
N SER A 230 -8.98 12.90 -1.10
CA SER A 230 -7.67 13.50 -0.90
C SER A 230 -7.60 14.50 0.25
N SER A 231 -8.76 14.90 0.79
CA SER A 231 -8.88 15.91 1.86
C SER A 231 -9.74 15.45 3.04
N HIS A 232 -10.26 14.22 2.99
CA HIS A 232 -11.14 13.68 4.02
C HIS A 232 -10.82 12.21 4.33
N ILE A 233 -10.72 11.88 5.62
CA ILE A 233 -10.66 10.52 6.17
C ILE A 233 -11.93 10.32 7.01
N ILE A 234 -12.56 9.14 6.91
CA ILE A 234 -13.73 8.82 7.74
C ILE A 234 -13.28 7.87 8.85
N SER A 235 -13.43 8.29 10.10
CA SER A 235 -13.23 7.40 11.25
C SER A 235 -14.55 6.73 11.64
N TYR A 236 -14.49 5.46 12.02
CA TYR A 236 -15.62 4.73 12.58
C TYR A 236 -15.38 4.43 14.05
N ASP A 237 -16.44 4.55 14.84
CA ASP A 237 -16.52 3.99 16.18
C ASP A 237 -17.41 2.74 16.09
N LEU A 238 -16.78 1.57 16.28
CA LEU A 238 -17.47 0.27 16.26
C LEU A 238 -17.60 -0.34 17.66
N GLU A 239 -17.31 0.43 18.72
CA GLU A 239 -17.39 -0.02 20.11
C GLU A 239 -16.52 -1.27 20.41
N ASP A 240 -15.40 -1.46 19.70
CA ASP A 240 -14.52 -2.64 19.81
C ASP A 240 -13.06 -2.30 20.18
N ASP A 241 -12.84 -1.14 20.80
CA ASP A 241 -11.54 -0.58 21.23
C ASP A 241 -10.48 -0.43 20.12
N ARG A 242 -10.84 -0.66 18.85
CA ARG A 242 -9.96 -0.49 17.70
C ARG A 242 -10.23 0.82 16.99
N GLU A 243 -9.18 1.40 16.43
CA GLU A 243 -9.33 2.49 15.50
C GLU A 243 -9.67 1.98 14.10
N TRP A 244 -10.76 2.49 13.54
CA TRP A 244 -11.24 2.15 12.21
C TRP A 244 -11.26 3.37 11.31
N LEU A 245 -10.60 3.28 10.16
CA LEU A 245 -10.48 4.38 9.21
C LEU A 245 -10.95 3.96 7.82
N ARG A 246 -11.59 4.85 7.08
CA ARG A 246 -11.75 4.75 5.63
C ARG A 246 -10.86 5.79 4.96
N ILE A 247 -10.06 5.32 4.03
CA ILE A 247 -9.26 6.16 3.12
C ILE A 247 -9.65 5.76 1.71
N GLY A 248 -10.29 6.68 0.99
CA GLY A 248 -10.90 6.37 -0.29
C GLY A 248 -11.93 5.25 -0.19
N LYS A 249 -11.72 4.16 -0.93
CA LYS A 249 -12.66 3.03 -0.96
C LYS A 249 -12.24 1.86 -0.07
N THR A 250 -11.19 2.05 0.73
CA THR A 250 -10.58 1.00 1.56
C THR A 250 -10.82 1.31 3.03
N ILE A 251 -11.23 0.29 3.78
CA ILE A 251 -11.39 0.36 5.23
C ILE A 251 -10.19 -0.32 5.87
N TYR A 252 -9.65 0.35 6.88
CA TYR A 252 -8.53 -0.09 7.69
C TYR A 252 -8.94 -0.24 9.15
N PHE A 253 -8.23 -1.10 9.86
CA PHE A 253 -8.23 -1.17 11.31
C PHE A 253 -6.78 -1.14 11.80
N GLU A 254 -6.58 -0.62 13.00
CA GLU A 254 -5.28 -0.64 13.67
C GLU A 254 -4.98 -2.03 14.25
N ASN A 255 -3.78 -2.54 14.01
CA ASN A 255 -3.21 -3.68 14.73
C ASN A 255 -1.70 -3.50 14.92
N ARG A 256 -1.31 -3.05 16.12
CA ARG A 256 0.09 -2.86 16.53
C ARG A 256 0.72 -4.13 17.10
N GLU A 257 -0.10 -5.07 17.57
CA GLU A 257 0.33 -6.25 18.30
C GLU A 257 0.19 -7.50 17.42
N CYS A 258 1.22 -7.75 16.60
CA CYS A 258 1.34 -8.97 15.81
C CYS A 258 2.74 -9.54 15.92
N SER A 259 2.83 -10.79 16.36
CA SER A 259 4.10 -11.51 16.49
C SER A 259 4.52 -12.11 15.15
N ILE A 260 5.75 -11.81 14.71
CA ILE A 260 6.33 -12.37 13.49
C ILE A 260 7.26 -13.53 13.85
N TYR A 261 7.01 -14.71 13.28
CA TYR A 261 7.78 -15.92 13.53
C TYR A 261 8.46 -16.43 12.24
N GLU A 262 9.60 -17.10 12.41
CA GLU A 262 10.31 -17.81 11.33
C GLU A 262 10.70 -16.90 10.15
N LEU A 263 11.16 -15.68 10.47
CA LEU A 263 11.59 -14.69 9.49
C LEU A 263 12.87 -13.99 9.99
N GLU A 264 13.96 -14.13 9.24
CA GLU A 264 15.25 -13.53 9.61
C GLU A 264 15.36 -12.06 9.21
N HIS A 265 14.79 -11.72 8.05
CA HIS A 265 14.88 -10.42 7.42
C HIS A 265 13.50 -9.97 6.95
N MET A 266 13.10 -8.75 7.29
CA MET A 266 11.83 -8.18 6.84
C MET A 266 11.95 -6.71 6.46
N ARG A 267 10.98 -6.24 5.69
CA ARG A 267 10.70 -4.81 5.54
C ARG A 267 9.55 -4.44 6.45
N MET A 268 9.75 -3.41 7.28
CA MET A 268 8.64 -2.78 8.00
C MET A 268 8.13 -1.63 7.17
N ILE A 269 6.91 -1.75 6.67
CA ILE A 269 6.26 -0.79 5.78
C ILE A 269 5.27 0.01 6.62
N TYR A 270 5.78 1.07 7.23
CA TYR A 270 5.01 1.93 8.13
C TYR A 270 4.10 2.87 7.33
N PHE A 271 2.81 2.87 7.66
CA PHE A 271 1.79 3.73 7.09
C PHE A 271 1.50 4.89 8.06
N PRO A 272 2.04 6.10 7.81
CA PRO A 272 2.06 7.20 8.77
C PRO A 272 0.74 7.98 8.81
N ILE A 273 -0.39 7.29 8.84
CA ILE A 273 -1.72 7.92 8.94
C ILE A 273 -1.94 8.60 10.29
N ASP A 274 -1.20 8.23 11.34
CA ASP A 274 -1.26 8.89 12.64
C ASP A 274 -0.90 10.40 12.56
N LEU A 275 -0.16 10.83 11.52
CA LEU A 275 0.09 12.26 11.25
C LEU A 275 -1.19 13.04 10.91
N GLU A 276 -2.21 12.36 10.37
CA GLU A 276 -3.51 12.93 10.01
C GLU A 276 -4.47 12.97 11.19
N VAL A 277 -4.44 11.93 12.03
CA VAL A 277 -5.45 11.70 13.08
C VAL A 277 -5.21 12.59 14.31
N GLY A 278 -4.14 13.38 14.34
CA GLY A 278 -3.87 14.35 15.41
C GLY A 278 -3.62 13.67 16.76
N LYS A 279 -2.80 12.61 16.77
CA LYS A 279 -2.28 11.99 17.99
C LYS A 279 -1.02 12.72 18.48
#